data_AF-A0A3E2CL72-F1
#
_entry.id   AF-A0A3E2CL72-F1
#
_cell.length_a   1.000
_cell.length_b   1.000
_cell.length_c   1.000
_cell.angle_alpha   90.00
_cell.angle_beta   90.00
_cell.angle_gamma   90.00
#
_symmetry.space_group_name_H-M   'P 1'
#
loop_
_entity.id
_entity.type
_entity.pdbx_description
1 polymer ?
#
loop_
_entity_poly.entity_id
_entity_poly.type
_entity_poly.pdbx_seq_one_letter_code
_entity_poly.pdbx_strand_id
1 'polypeptide(L)'
;MNAAARIRTTLIIAVLSLNAFLLTSCRFGVSLYLLMHVDLSHAALNAVSVALMTCVAAPLGGIIADKYPPTRLFIALTFCFALLCTGYGFALVAQHNLIAITVTLLGIIFGFFTAFSSPNQKVLMAYSAPTGEKTKFLASMRMWINLSRLAAPAITGIFVDICNPLIFFTSIAIVMILAALPLLLVNLNQQAQNSANNTKTGSNKTAGFAASLHYMKSTPWLIVLGAVSALQSGSWLAAFRLMGAHHCLTLFHSASTWGS
;
A
#
# COMPACT_ATOMS: atom_id res chain seq x y z
N MET A 1 -8.13 2.50 -30.43
CA MET A 1 -7.37 1.64 -29.49
C MET A 1 -7.73 0.18 -29.76
N ASN A 2 -6.76 -0.65 -30.16
CA ASN A 2 -6.98 -2.05 -30.55
C ASN A 2 -7.44 -2.91 -29.35
N ALA A 3 -8.17 -4.00 -29.60
CA ALA A 3 -8.77 -4.85 -28.56
C ALA A 3 -7.75 -5.37 -27.53
N ALA A 4 -6.55 -5.78 -27.98
CA ALA A 4 -5.47 -6.23 -27.10
C ALA A 4 -4.99 -5.13 -26.12
N ALA A 5 -4.96 -3.87 -26.55
CA ALA A 5 -4.56 -2.75 -25.69
C ALA A 5 -5.65 -2.41 -24.64
N ARG A 6 -6.93 -2.58 -24.98
CA ARG A 6 -8.04 -2.48 -24.02
C ARG A 6 -7.96 -3.57 -22.96
N ILE A 7 -7.77 -4.83 -23.36
CA ILE A 7 -7.64 -5.96 -22.43
C ILE A 7 -6.47 -5.73 -21.46
N ARG A 8 -5.32 -5.30 -21.98
CA ARG A 8 -4.13 -5.01 -21.16
C ARG A 8 -4.37 -3.92 -20.12
N THR A 9 -5.03 -2.82 -20.52
CA THR A 9 -5.27 -1.69 -19.62
C THR A 9 -6.30 -2.03 -18.55
N THR A 10 -7.39 -2.71 -18.90
CA THR A 10 -8.37 -3.23 -17.94
C THR A 10 -7.73 -4.19 -16.94
N LEU A 11 -6.88 -5.10 -17.41
CA LEU A 11 -6.15 -6.03 -16.55
C LEU A 11 -5.29 -5.29 -15.52
N ILE A 12 -4.52 -4.29 -15.95
CA ILE A 12 -3.67 -3.51 -15.05
C ILE A 12 -4.54 -2.77 -14.02
N ILE A 13 -5.64 -2.14 -14.42
CA ILE A 13 -6.57 -1.49 -13.48
C ILE A 13 -7.08 -2.48 -12.43
N ALA A 14 -7.53 -3.66 -12.86
CA ALA A 14 -8.05 -4.70 -11.99
C ALA A 14 -6.99 -5.21 -10.99
N VAL A 15 -5.75 -5.43 -11.45
CA VAL A 15 -4.67 -5.87 -10.56
C VAL A 15 -4.30 -4.80 -9.54
N LEU A 16 -4.20 -3.53 -9.96
CA LEU A 16 -3.89 -2.44 -9.03
C LEU A 16 -5.02 -2.19 -8.02
N SER A 17 -6.28 -2.27 -8.45
CA SER A 17 -7.44 -2.09 -7.57
C SER A 17 -7.55 -3.24 -6.56
N LEU A 18 -7.42 -4.49 -7.02
CA LEU A 18 -7.40 -5.67 -6.16
C LEU A 18 -6.23 -5.66 -5.16
N ASN A 19 -5.02 -5.29 -5.61
CA ASN A 19 -3.88 -5.15 -4.70
C ASN A 19 -4.10 -4.03 -3.67
N ALA A 20 -4.74 -2.92 -4.06
CA ALA A 20 -5.09 -1.85 -3.13
C ALA A 20 -6.15 -2.28 -2.10
N PHE A 21 -7.13 -3.09 -2.52
CA PHE A 21 -8.10 -3.71 -1.63
C PHE A 21 -7.38 -4.59 -0.59
N LEU A 22 -6.60 -5.56 -1.05
CA LEU A 22 -5.94 -6.56 -0.20
C LEU A 22 -4.94 -5.96 0.79
N LEU A 23 -4.13 -4.98 0.36
CA LEU A 23 -3.22 -4.26 1.26
C LEU A 23 -3.97 -3.45 2.32
N THR A 24 -5.09 -2.85 1.94
CA THR A 24 -5.94 -2.09 2.88
C THR A 24 -6.60 -3.04 3.87
N SER A 25 -7.13 -4.17 3.40
CA SER A 25 -7.69 -5.23 4.23
C SER A 25 -6.66 -5.81 5.19
N CYS A 26 -5.43 -6.11 4.74
CA CYS A 26 -4.39 -6.63 5.62
C CYS A 26 -4.03 -5.60 6.72
N ARG A 27 -3.78 -4.34 6.37
CA ARG A 27 -3.50 -3.27 7.35
C ARG A 27 -4.65 -3.09 8.33
N PHE A 28 -5.87 -2.97 7.80
CA PHE A 28 -7.04 -2.72 8.62
C PHE A 28 -7.35 -3.91 9.54
N GLY A 29 -7.30 -5.13 9.01
CA GLY A 29 -7.55 -6.35 9.75
C GLY A 29 -6.57 -6.55 10.91
N VAL A 30 -5.28 -6.23 10.74
CA VAL A 30 -4.33 -6.28 11.86
C VAL A 30 -4.72 -5.29 12.96
N SER A 31 -5.08 -4.05 12.60
CA SER A 31 -5.51 -3.05 13.58
C SER A 31 -6.78 -3.48 14.30
N LEU A 32 -7.76 -4.01 13.57
CA LEU A 32 -9.03 -4.43 14.13
C LEU A 32 -8.87 -5.65 15.05
N TYR A 33 -8.08 -6.65 14.64
CA TYR A 33 -7.80 -7.81 15.47
C TYR A 33 -7.13 -7.42 16.79
N LEU A 34 -6.15 -6.52 16.76
CA LEU A 34 -5.51 -6.00 17.97
C LEU A 34 -6.49 -5.24 18.86
N LEU A 35 -7.42 -4.47 18.27
CA LEU A 35 -8.47 -3.77 19.03
C LEU A 35 -9.46 -4.73 19.71
N MET A 36 -9.81 -5.84 19.06
CA MET A 36 -10.75 -6.83 19.60
C MET A 36 -10.13 -7.70 20.70
N HIS A 37 -8.86 -8.09 20.54
CA HIS A 37 -8.25 -9.16 21.36
C HIS A 37 -7.08 -8.71 22.23
N VAL A 38 -6.54 -7.51 22.03
CA VAL A 38 -5.39 -7.01 22.78
C VAL A 38 -5.76 -5.69 23.47
N ASP A 39 -5.60 -4.55 22.79
CA ASP A 39 -5.97 -3.21 23.25
C ASP A 39 -5.75 -2.15 22.15
N LEU A 40 -6.17 -0.92 22.45
CA LEU A 40 -5.96 0.24 21.58
C LEU A 40 -4.47 0.61 21.45
N SER A 41 -3.67 0.45 22.52
CA SER A 41 -2.27 0.89 22.55
C SER A 41 -1.42 0.10 21.56
N HIS A 42 -1.56 -1.24 21.52
CA HIS A 42 -0.83 -2.08 20.57
C HIS A 42 -1.30 -1.87 19.13
N ALA A 43 -2.61 -1.68 18.92
CA ALA A 43 -3.16 -1.34 17.61
C ALA A 43 -2.60 -0.02 17.08
N ALA A 44 -2.52 1.00 17.94
CA ALA A 44 -1.95 2.30 17.64
C ALA A 44 -0.44 2.23 17.39
N LEU A 45 0.30 1.53 18.26
CA LEU A 45 1.74 1.35 18.14
C LEU A 45 2.11 0.72 16.79
N ASN A 46 1.42 -0.35 16.40
CA ASN A 46 1.65 -0.99 15.11
C ASN A 46 1.32 -0.04 13.94
N ALA A 47 0.17 0.63 13.99
CA ALA A 47 -0.26 1.54 12.93
C ALA A 47 0.72 2.73 12.75
N VAL A 48 1.20 3.31 13.85
CA VAL A 48 2.20 4.38 13.86
C VAL A 48 3.55 3.87 13.38
N SER A 49 3.98 2.69 13.82
CA SER A 49 5.24 2.07 13.38
C SER A 49 5.29 1.87 11.86
N VAL A 50 4.19 1.36 11.28
CA VAL A 50 4.05 1.25 9.81
C VAL A 50 4.18 2.63 9.14
N ALA A 51 3.48 3.64 9.64
CA ALA A 51 3.47 4.97 9.05
C ALA A 51 4.84 5.67 9.14
N LEU A 52 5.46 5.59 10.31
CA LEU A 52 6.77 6.18 10.58
C LEU A 52 7.85 5.51 9.73
N MET A 53 7.88 4.17 9.66
CA MET A 53 8.83 3.47 8.81
C MET A 53 8.60 3.77 7.32
N THR A 54 7.33 3.90 6.88
CA THR A 54 7.01 4.32 5.51
C THR A 54 7.60 5.71 5.21
N CYS A 55 7.50 6.65 6.16
CA CYS A 55 8.03 8.00 6.02
C CYS A 55 9.56 7.99 5.96
N VAL A 56 10.22 7.28 6.88
CA VAL A 56 11.69 7.16 6.93
C VAL A 56 12.24 6.51 5.65
N ALA A 57 11.57 5.49 5.13
CA ALA A 57 11.99 4.78 3.92
C ALA A 57 11.54 5.44 2.60
N ALA A 58 10.66 6.45 2.63
CA ALA A 58 10.12 7.10 1.43
C ALA A 58 11.19 7.64 0.46
N PRO A 59 12.31 8.25 0.92
CA PRO A 59 13.39 8.69 0.05
C PRO A 59 14.00 7.54 -0.78
N LEU A 60 14.20 6.38 -0.14
CA LEU A 60 14.70 5.17 -0.82
C LEU A 60 13.67 4.63 -1.81
N GLY A 61 12.38 4.77 -1.49
CA GLY A 61 11.24 4.45 -2.35
C GLY A 61 11.37 5.00 -3.76
N GLY A 62 11.65 6.30 -3.89
CA GLY A 62 11.82 6.97 -5.18
C GLY A 62 13.04 6.45 -5.96
N ILE A 63 14.19 6.37 -5.28
CA ILE A 63 15.45 5.93 -5.90
C ILE A 63 15.34 4.52 -6.48
N ILE A 64 14.69 3.60 -5.76
CA ILE A 64 14.51 2.22 -6.23
C ILE A 64 13.46 2.14 -7.34
N ALA A 65 12.34 2.88 -7.23
CA ALA A 65 11.29 2.88 -8.25
C ALA A 65 11.80 3.36 -9.62
N ASP A 66 12.79 4.26 -9.65
CA ASP A 66 13.41 4.73 -10.89
C ASP A 66 14.44 3.75 -11.46
N LYS A 67 15.02 2.88 -10.62
CA LYS A 67 16.11 1.97 -11.01
C LYS A 67 15.60 0.66 -11.59
N TYR A 68 14.47 0.16 -11.11
CA TYR A 68 13.96 -1.15 -11.49
C TYR A 68 12.74 -1.07 -12.40
N PRO A 69 12.56 -2.04 -13.32
CA PRO A 69 11.36 -2.10 -14.15
C PRO A 69 10.09 -2.18 -13.28
N PRO A 70 9.09 -1.30 -13.50
CA PRO A 70 8.00 -1.10 -12.55
C PRO A 70 7.12 -2.34 -12.37
N THR A 71 6.92 -3.12 -13.43
CA THR A 71 6.15 -4.37 -13.37
C THR A 71 6.85 -5.41 -12.49
N ARG A 72 8.17 -5.60 -12.65
CA ARG A 72 8.92 -6.60 -11.85
C ARG A 72 9.01 -6.16 -10.39
N LEU A 73 9.25 -4.87 -10.16
CA LEU A 73 9.25 -4.31 -8.81
C LEU A 73 7.88 -4.45 -8.14
N PHE A 74 6.78 -4.25 -8.88
CA PHE A 74 5.43 -4.43 -8.37
C PHE A 74 5.21 -5.87 -7.91
N ILE A 75 5.53 -6.84 -8.78
CA ILE A 75 5.37 -8.28 -8.49
C ILE A 75 6.20 -8.65 -7.26
N ALA A 76 7.48 -8.25 -7.19
CA ALA A 76 8.34 -8.53 -6.06
C ALA A 76 7.77 -7.97 -4.75
N LEU A 77 7.28 -6.73 -4.76
CA LEU A 77 6.64 -6.11 -3.59
C LEU A 77 5.36 -6.85 -3.19
N THR A 78 4.52 -7.27 -4.15
CA THR A 78 3.32 -8.06 -3.87
C THR A 78 3.66 -9.38 -3.18
N PHE A 79 4.73 -10.07 -3.62
CA PHE A 79 5.23 -11.25 -2.92
C PHE A 79 5.71 -10.95 -1.50
N CYS A 80 6.47 -9.86 -1.29
CA CYS A 80 6.89 -9.45 0.05
C CYS A 80 5.70 -9.17 0.97
N PHE A 81 4.66 -8.49 0.47
CA PHE A 81 3.45 -8.24 1.24
C PHE A 81 2.64 -9.52 1.51
N ALA A 82 2.57 -10.45 0.56
CA ALA A 82 1.92 -11.74 0.78
C ALA A 82 2.61 -12.52 1.90
N LEU A 83 3.95 -12.57 1.91
CA LEU A 83 4.72 -13.18 3.00
C LEU A 83 4.46 -12.48 4.34
N LEU A 84 4.38 -11.15 4.35
CA LEU A 84 4.05 -10.39 5.56
C LEU A 84 2.63 -10.67 6.07
N CYS A 85 1.63 -10.74 5.19
CA CYS A 85 0.27 -11.08 5.61
C CYS A 85 0.23 -12.51 6.18
N THR A 86 0.87 -13.50 5.56
CA THR A 86 1.04 -14.83 6.16
C THR A 86 1.72 -14.76 7.53
N GLY A 87 2.78 -13.96 7.66
CA GLY A 87 3.46 -13.70 8.94
C GLY A 87 2.54 -13.12 10.02
N TYR A 88 1.68 -12.18 9.67
CA TYR A 88 0.64 -11.67 10.58
C TYR A 88 -0.35 -12.76 10.98
N GLY A 89 -0.79 -13.60 10.04
CA GLY A 89 -1.68 -14.73 10.32
C GLY A 89 -1.13 -15.64 11.41
N PHE A 90 0.14 -16.04 11.29
CA PHE A 90 0.80 -16.86 12.31
C PHE A 90 1.03 -16.11 13.63
N ALA A 91 1.49 -14.86 13.56
CA ALA A 91 1.78 -14.06 14.75
C ALA A 91 0.53 -13.82 15.60
N LEU A 92 -0.63 -13.63 14.96
CA LEU A 92 -1.89 -13.37 15.65
C LEU A 92 -2.55 -14.63 16.21
N VAL A 93 -2.35 -15.80 15.58
CA VAL A 93 -2.84 -17.09 16.14
C VAL A 93 -2.01 -17.56 17.33
N ALA A 94 -0.71 -17.27 17.37
CA ALA A 94 0.20 -17.85 18.35
C ALA A 94 -0.11 -17.50 19.82
N GLN A 95 -1.00 -16.52 20.10
CA GLN A 95 -1.47 -16.11 21.45
C GLN A 95 -0.40 -16.13 22.57
N HIS A 96 0.81 -15.66 22.26
CA HIS A 96 1.90 -15.53 23.23
C HIS A 96 2.05 -14.08 23.69
N ASN A 97 2.65 -13.87 24.88
CA ASN A 97 2.99 -12.54 25.42
C ASN A 97 3.83 -11.66 24.47
N LEU A 98 4.43 -12.25 23.42
CA LEU A 98 5.25 -11.57 22.42
C LEU A 98 4.46 -11.05 21.22
N ILE A 99 3.14 -11.21 21.17
CA ILE A 99 2.30 -10.79 20.04
C ILE A 99 2.52 -9.32 19.68
N ALA A 100 2.60 -8.46 20.70
CA ALA A 100 2.89 -7.04 20.58
C ALA A 100 4.18 -6.74 19.81
N ILE A 101 5.27 -7.42 20.19
CA ILE A 101 6.60 -7.21 19.61
C ILE A 101 6.62 -7.76 18.19
N THR A 102 6.17 -8.99 17.97
CA THR A 102 6.21 -9.63 16.66
C THR A 102 5.35 -8.90 15.64
N VAL A 103 4.13 -8.51 16.01
CA VAL A 103 3.22 -7.77 15.13
C VAL A 103 3.77 -6.38 14.82
N THR A 104 4.39 -5.70 15.80
CA THR A 104 5.01 -4.39 15.57
C THR A 104 6.23 -4.49 14.65
N LEU A 105 7.08 -5.52 14.81
CA LEU A 105 8.21 -5.77 13.92
C LEU A 105 7.75 -6.05 12.48
N LEU A 106 6.72 -6.87 12.31
CA LEU A 106 6.08 -7.08 11.01
C LEU A 106 5.50 -5.77 10.45
N GLY A 107 4.96 -4.90 11.32
CA GLY A 107 4.51 -3.55 11.00
C GLY A 107 5.61 -2.66 10.43
N ILE A 108 6.77 -2.65 11.07
CA ILE A 108 7.94 -1.89 10.60
C ILE A 108 8.35 -2.39 9.22
N ILE A 109 8.49 -3.71 9.04
CA ILE A 109 8.86 -4.30 7.73
C ILE A 109 7.80 -3.98 6.66
N PHE A 110 6.52 -4.03 7.02
CA PHE A 110 5.42 -3.65 6.14
C PHE A 110 5.50 -2.18 5.73
N GLY A 111 5.80 -1.29 6.68
CA GLY A 111 6.02 0.14 6.42
C GLY A 111 7.18 0.39 5.47
N PHE A 112 8.30 -0.33 5.66
CA PHE A 112 9.44 -0.28 4.75
C PHE A 112 9.04 -0.63 3.32
N PHE A 113 8.37 -1.77 3.09
CA PHE A 113 7.92 -2.13 1.73
C PHE A 113 6.88 -1.18 1.14
N THR A 114 6.02 -0.58 1.99
CA THR A 114 5.02 0.41 1.57
C THR A 114 5.67 1.65 0.94
N ALA A 115 6.84 2.05 1.43
CA ALA A 115 7.59 3.19 0.88
C ALA A 115 7.97 3.01 -0.60
N PHE A 116 8.23 1.78 -1.04
CA PHE A 116 8.55 1.46 -2.44
C PHE A 116 7.29 1.24 -3.29
N SER A 117 6.22 0.73 -2.67
CA SER A 117 4.97 0.40 -3.37
C SER A 117 4.29 1.64 -3.97
N SER A 118 4.19 2.73 -3.21
CA SER A 118 3.46 3.94 -3.67
C SER A 118 4.09 4.62 -4.89
N PRO A 119 5.42 4.90 -4.92
CA PRO A 119 6.07 5.43 -6.12
C PRO A 119 5.97 4.47 -7.31
N ASN A 120 6.23 3.18 -7.09
CA ASN A 120 6.15 2.18 -8.14
C ASN A 120 4.76 2.08 -8.77
N GLN A 121 3.70 2.15 -7.94
CA GLN A 121 2.32 2.18 -8.42
C GLN A 121 2.07 3.39 -9.34
N LYS A 122 2.56 4.58 -8.97
CA LYS A 122 2.41 5.80 -9.80
C LYS A 122 3.13 5.67 -11.14
N VAL A 123 4.35 5.11 -11.13
CA VAL A 123 5.13 4.85 -12.34
C VAL A 123 4.40 3.85 -13.25
N LEU A 124 3.89 2.76 -12.69
CA LEU A 124 3.14 1.74 -13.42
C LEU A 124 1.86 2.33 -14.05
N MET A 125 1.11 3.16 -13.32
CA MET A 125 -0.06 3.86 -13.85
C MET A 125 0.30 4.79 -15.01
N ALA A 126 1.39 5.56 -14.89
CA ALA A 126 1.84 6.48 -15.94
C ALA A 126 2.23 5.76 -17.24
N TYR A 127 2.95 4.64 -17.14
CA TYR A 127 3.33 3.83 -18.31
C TYR A 127 2.15 3.08 -18.95
N SER A 128 1.08 2.84 -18.19
CA SER A 128 -0.11 2.14 -18.67
C SER A 128 -1.09 3.04 -19.41
N ALA A 129 -0.96 4.36 -19.25
CA ALA A 129 -1.90 5.34 -19.78
C ALA A 129 -1.82 5.47 -21.32
N PRO A 130 -2.94 5.39 -22.05
CA PRO A 130 -2.98 5.63 -23.51
C PRO A 130 -2.53 7.05 -23.85
N THR A 131 -1.81 7.22 -24.97
CA THR A 131 -1.20 8.51 -25.36
C THR A 131 -2.21 9.65 -25.57
N GLY A 132 -3.43 9.37 -26.05
CA GLY A 132 -4.45 10.38 -26.35
C GLY A 132 -5.39 10.76 -25.19
N GLU A 133 -5.47 9.96 -24.12
CA GLU A 133 -6.47 10.14 -23.05
C GLU A 133 -5.89 9.93 -21.64
N LYS A 134 -4.61 10.27 -21.45
CA LYS A 134 -3.88 10.00 -20.18
C LYS A 134 -4.63 10.47 -18.94
N THR A 135 -5.16 11.70 -18.96
CA THR A 135 -5.85 12.28 -17.79
C THR A 135 -7.12 11.52 -17.43
N LYS A 136 -7.98 11.23 -18.41
CA LYS A 136 -9.23 10.47 -18.19
C LYS A 136 -8.92 9.05 -17.71
N PHE A 137 -7.92 8.41 -18.30
CA PHE A 137 -7.49 7.08 -17.92
C PHE A 137 -6.95 7.03 -16.48
N LEU A 138 -6.05 7.94 -16.13
CA LEU A 138 -5.48 8.02 -14.78
C LEU A 138 -6.56 8.36 -13.73
N ALA A 139 -7.54 9.19 -14.08
CA ALA A 139 -8.67 9.49 -13.21
C ALA A 139 -9.53 8.23 -12.95
N SER A 140 -9.90 7.50 -14.01
CA SER A 140 -10.64 6.23 -13.89
C SER A 140 -9.88 5.20 -13.06
N MET A 141 -8.57 5.05 -13.29
CA MET A 141 -7.74 4.12 -12.53
C MET A 141 -7.68 4.48 -11.04
N ARG A 142 -7.54 5.77 -10.71
CA ARG A 142 -7.57 6.26 -9.32
C ARG A 142 -8.93 6.06 -8.68
N MET A 143 -10.02 6.25 -9.42
CA MET A 143 -11.37 5.98 -8.94
C MET A 143 -11.51 4.52 -8.51
N TRP A 144 -11.13 3.56 -9.35
CA TRP A 144 -11.17 2.13 -9.01
C TRP A 144 -10.30 1.76 -7.81
N ILE A 145 -9.07 2.29 -7.75
CA ILE A 145 -8.17 2.07 -6.61
C ILE A 145 -8.78 2.60 -5.30
N ASN A 146 -9.36 3.79 -5.33
CA ASN A 146 -9.97 4.39 -4.14
C ASN A 146 -11.27 3.69 -3.75
N LEU A 147 -12.07 3.23 -4.72
CA LEU A 147 -13.26 2.42 -4.45
C LEU A 147 -12.88 1.10 -3.75
N SER A 148 -11.81 0.45 -4.21
CA SER A 148 -11.26 -0.72 -3.53
C SER A 148 -10.81 -0.43 -2.10
N ARG A 149 -10.16 0.71 -1.85
CA ARG A 149 -9.76 1.12 -0.50
C ARG A 149 -10.94 1.47 0.40
N LEU A 150 -12.04 1.95 -0.18
CA LEU A 150 -13.27 2.25 0.54
C LEU A 150 -14.02 0.98 0.94
N ALA A 151 -14.08 -0.02 0.05
CA ALA A 151 -14.78 -1.28 0.31
C ALA A 151 -14.01 -2.22 1.26
N ALA A 152 -12.67 -2.15 1.25
CA ALA A 152 -11.81 -3.04 2.02
C ALA A 152 -12.13 -3.12 3.52
N PRO A 153 -12.31 -2.01 4.26
CA PRO A 153 -12.46 -2.07 5.71
C PRO A 153 -13.80 -2.69 6.14
N ALA A 154 -14.91 -2.38 5.43
CA ALA A 154 -16.22 -2.96 5.71
C ALA A 154 -16.22 -4.49 5.52
N ILE A 155 -15.64 -4.98 4.43
CA ILE A 155 -15.52 -6.42 4.18
C ILE A 155 -14.59 -7.05 5.24
N THR A 156 -13.46 -6.41 5.53
CA THR A 156 -12.49 -6.91 6.51
C THR A 156 -13.09 -7.03 7.91
N GLY A 157 -13.91 -6.08 8.35
CA GLY A 157 -14.56 -6.13 9.66
C GLY A 157 -15.40 -7.39 9.85
N ILE A 158 -16.19 -7.76 8.83
CA ILE A 158 -17.00 -8.99 8.84
C ILE A 158 -16.11 -10.24 8.90
N PHE A 159 -15.08 -10.32 8.05
CA PHE A 159 -14.24 -11.51 7.97
C PHE A 159 -13.37 -11.70 9.21
N VAL A 160 -12.85 -10.63 9.82
CA VAL A 160 -12.02 -10.72 11.04
C VAL A 160 -12.83 -11.19 12.25
N ASP A 161 -14.12 -10.88 12.30
CA ASP A 161 -15.02 -11.29 13.39
C ASP A 161 -15.34 -12.80 13.33
N ILE A 162 -15.46 -13.36 12.12
CA ILE A 162 -15.95 -14.74 11.91
C ILE A 162 -14.80 -15.73 11.63
N CYS A 163 -13.73 -15.30 10.97
CA CYS A 163 -12.65 -16.19 10.55
C CYS A 163 -11.47 -16.19 11.52
N ASN A 164 -10.80 -17.35 11.65
CA ASN A 164 -9.51 -17.43 12.29
C ASN A 164 -8.50 -16.50 11.57
N PRO A 165 -7.67 -15.71 12.29
CA PRO A 165 -6.78 -14.74 11.66
C PRO A 165 -5.78 -15.41 10.70
N LEU A 166 -5.31 -16.63 10.99
CA LEU A 166 -4.44 -17.35 10.06
C LEU A 166 -5.13 -17.59 8.72
N ILE A 167 -6.38 -18.05 8.71
CA ILE A 167 -7.15 -18.30 7.49
C ILE A 167 -7.38 -16.98 6.74
N PHE A 168 -7.79 -15.93 7.46
CA PHE A 168 -8.04 -14.62 6.86
C PHE A 168 -6.79 -14.06 6.16
N PHE A 169 -5.67 -13.96 6.87
CA PHE A 169 -4.46 -13.34 6.30
C PHE A 169 -3.76 -14.22 5.26
N THR A 170 -3.79 -15.54 5.39
CA THR A 170 -3.24 -16.44 4.35
C THR A 170 -4.08 -16.43 3.08
N SER A 171 -5.41 -16.30 3.19
CA SER A 171 -6.28 -16.14 2.03
C SER A 171 -5.94 -14.85 1.27
N ILE A 172 -5.72 -13.74 1.97
CA ILE A 172 -5.24 -12.48 1.38
C ILE A 172 -3.93 -12.70 0.65
N ALA A 173 -2.95 -13.36 1.29
CA ALA A 173 -1.64 -13.63 0.69
C ALA A 173 -1.76 -14.44 -0.62
N ILE A 174 -2.59 -15.49 -0.63
CA ILE A 174 -2.84 -16.31 -1.82
C ILE A 174 -3.46 -15.47 -2.94
N VAL A 175 -4.50 -14.70 -2.64
CA VAL A 175 -5.17 -13.85 -3.64
C VAL A 175 -4.22 -12.78 -4.17
N MET A 176 -3.36 -12.20 -3.33
CA MET A 176 -2.33 -11.25 -3.77
C MET A 176 -1.37 -11.86 -4.79
N ILE A 177 -0.89 -13.07 -4.54
CA ILE A 177 0.01 -13.79 -5.45
C ILE A 177 -0.71 -14.09 -6.78
N LEU A 178 -1.93 -14.65 -6.71
CA LEU A 178 -2.73 -14.95 -7.90
C LEU A 178 -3.04 -13.69 -8.72
N ALA A 179 -3.33 -12.57 -8.05
CA ALA A 179 -3.57 -11.29 -8.70
C ALA A 179 -2.32 -10.71 -9.38
N ALA A 180 -1.12 -11.06 -8.92
CA ALA A 180 0.13 -10.61 -9.54
C ALA A 180 0.51 -11.43 -10.79
N LEU A 181 0.07 -12.69 -10.90
CA LEU A 181 0.42 -13.57 -12.03
C LEU A 181 0.09 -12.98 -13.41
N PRO A 182 -1.09 -12.36 -13.65
CA PRO A 182 -1.40 -11.77 -14.95
C PRO A 182 -0.42 -10.66 -15.37
N LEU A 183 0.23 -9.97 -14.42
CA LEU A 183 1.24 -8.95 -14.75
C LEU A 183 2.52 -9.56 -15.36
N LEU A 184 2.81 -10.84 -15.15
CA LEU A 184 3.93 -11.52 -15.82
C LEU A 184 3.75 -11.56 -17.35
N LEU A 185 2.49 -11.54 -17.82
CA LEU A 185 2.13 -11.53 -19.23
C LEU A 185 2.17 -10.11 -19.82
N VAL A 186 2.26 -9.07 -18.98
CA VAL A 186 2.24 -7.67 -19.39
C VAL A 186 3.67 -7.14 -19.53
N ASN A 187 4.18 -7.13 -20.76
CA ASN A 187 5.51 -6.57 -21.04
C ASN A 187 5.47 -5.02 -21.17
N LEU A 188 5.42 -4.31 -20.04
CA LEU A 188 5.59 -2.84 -20.01
C LEU A 188 7.06 -2.40 -20.07
N ASN A 189 8.00 -3.36 -20.02
CA ASN A 189 9.43 -3.06 -19.89
C ASN A 189 10.02 -2.33 -21.11
N GLN A 190 9.47 -2.54 -22.31
CA GLN A 190 9.94 -1.85 -23.51
C GLN A 190 9.65 -0.33 -23.47
N GLN A 191 8.51 0.09 -22.92
CA GLN A 191 8.18 1.52 -22.81
C GLN A 191 8.98 2.23 -21.70
N ALA A 192 9.31 1.52 -20.61
CA ALA A 192 10.16 2.03 -19.53
C ALA A 192 11.63 2.12 -19.96
N GLN A 193 12.16 1.12 -20.70
CA GLN A 193 13.55 1.14 -21.20
C GLN A 193 13.77 2.23 -22.25
N ASN A 194 12.82 2.48 -23.14
CA ASN A 194 12.93 3.55 -24.14
C ASN A 194 12.92 4.95 -23.50
N SER A 195 12.16 5.14 -22.40
CA SER A 195 12.11 6.42 -21.68
C SER A 195 13.37 6.67 -20.82
N ALA A 196 13.91 5.61 -20.20
CA ALA A 196 15.12 5.68 -19.38
C ALA A 196 16.41 5.85 -20.19
N ASN A 197 16.44 5.42 -21.46
CA ASN A 197 17.60 5.63 -22.32
C ASN A 197 17.70 7.09 -22.83
N ASN A 198 16.58 7.82 -22.94
CA ASN A 198 16.58 9.24 -23.32
C ASN A 198 17.02 10.19 -22.19
N THR A 199 17.16 9.70 -20.95
CA THR A 199 17.51 10.50 -19.75
C THR A 199 18.92 10.22 -19.22
N LYS A 200 19.71 9.36 -19.90
CA LYS A 200 21.07 8.95 -19.48
C LYS A 200 22.19 9.91 -19.91
N THR A 201 21.89 11.15 -20.29
CA THR A 201 22.92 12.18 -20.49
C THR A 201 23.27 12.83 -19.14
N GLY A 202 24.26 12.24 -18.45
CA GLY A 202 25.09 12.88 -17.42
C GLY A 202 24.37 13.46 -16.19
N SER A 203 24.25 12.69 -15.10
CA SER A 203 24.04 13.30 -13.77
C SER A 203 24.62 12.42 -12.65
N ASN A 204 25.51 13.02 -11.85
CA ASN A 204 26.06 12.43 -10.64
C ASN A 204 24.92 12.20 -9.63
N LYS A 205 24.58 10.93 -9.39
CA LYS A 205 23.34 10.52 -8.69
C LYS A 205 23.29 10.91 -7.21
N THR A 206 24.43 11.03 -6.53
CA THR A 206 24.52 11.52 -5.15
C THR A 206 24.30 13.04 -5.07
N ALA A 207 24.69 13.79 -6.11
CA ALA A 207 24.35 15.19 -6.23
C ALA A 207 22.84 15.38 -6.45
N GLY A 208 22.14 14.43 -7.08
CA GLY A 208 20.70 14.48 -7.29
C GLY A 208 19.86 14.41 -6.01
N PHE A 209 20.21 13.54 -5.05
CA PHE A 209 19.48 13.46 -3.77
C PHE A 209 19.74 14.69 -2.90
N ALA A 210 21.00 15.11 -2.77
CA ALA A 210 21.37 16.31 -2.04
C ALA A 210 20.74 17.56 -2.66
N ALA A 211 20.71 17.66 -4.00
CA ALA A 211 20.05 18.74 -4.72
C ALA A 211 18.52 18.70 -4.55
N SER A 212 17.89 17.52 -4.53
CA SER A 212 16.45 17.39 -4.27
C SER A 212 16.10 17.79 -2.83
N LEU A 213 16.93 17.41 -1.86
CA LEU A 213 16.75 17.80 -0.46
C LEU A 213 16.98 19.30 -0.27
N HIS A 214 18.01 19.85 -0.93
CA HIS A 214 18.27 21.28 -0.95
C HIS A 214 17.11 22.04 -1.59
N TYR A 215 16.61 21.58 -2.73
CA TYR A 215 15.45 22.15 -3.42
C TYR A 215 14.18 22.13 -2.56
N MET A 216 13.93 21.02 -1.85
CA MET A 216 12.81 20.94 -0.92
C MET A 216 12.94 21.94 0.23
N LYS A 217 14.15 22.12 0.78
CA LYS A 217 14.42 23.10 1.84
C LYS A 217 14.34 24.55 1.34
N SER A 218 14.77 24.81 0.10
CA SER A 218 14.75 26.14 -0.50
C SER A 218 13.37 26.57 -1.00
N THR A 219 12.38 25.67 -0.94
CA THR A 219 11.05 25.88 -1.52
C THR A 219 9.98 25.79 -0.43
N PRO A 220 9.59 26.92 0.20
CA PRO A 220 8.73 26.92 1.40
C PRO A 220 7.39 26.21 1.23
N TRP A 221 6.79 26.28 0.03
CA TRP A 221 5.50 25.64 -0.23
C TRP A 221 5.58 24.10 -0.20
N LEU A 222 6.74 23.50 -0.51
CA LEU A 222 6.92 22.04 -0.39
C LEU A 222 6.92 21.59 1.07
N ILE A 223 7.46 22.42 1.98
CA ILE A 223 7.43 22.17 3.42
C ILE A 223 5.98 22.23 3.92
N VAL A 224 5.23 23.24 3.49
CA VAL A 224 3.79 23.38 3.81
C VAL A 224 3.01 22.16 3.32
N LEU A 225 3.21 21.72 2.08
CA LEU A 225 2.56 20.51 1.57
C LEU A 225 2.94 19.25 2.33
N GLY A 226 4.21 19.12 2.74
CA GLY A 226 4.67 18.03 3.58
C GLY A 226 3.94 18.00 4.93
N ALA A 227 3.84 19.15 5.60
CA ALA A 227 3.15 19.30 6.87
C ALA A 227 1.65 18.99 6.74
N VAL A 228 0.96 19.56 5.74
CA VAL A 228 -0.46 19.29 5.48
C VAL A 228 -0.71 17.82 5.16
N SER A 229 0.16 17.18 4.37
CA SER A 229 0.06 15.75 4.04
C SER A 229 0.27 14.87 5.28
N ALA A 230 1.18 15.24 6.17
CA ALA A 230 1.42 14.54 7.43
C ALA A 230 0.20 14.66 8.37
N LEU A 231 -0.35 15.86 8.51
CA LEU A 231 -1.57 16.10 9.30
C LEU A 231 -2.77 15.33 8.75
N GLN A 232 -2.99 15.36 7.44
CA GLN A 232 -4.07 14.61 6.79
C GLN A 232 -3.91 13.10 7.02
N SER A 233 -2.71 12.56 6.82
CA SER A 233 -2.44 11.13 6.98
C SER A 233 -2.57 10.69 8.45
N GLY A 234 -2.09 11.50 9.39
CA GLY A 234 -2.22 11.26 10.82
C GLY A 234 -3.68 11.31 11.28
N SER A 235 -4.45 12.29 10.82
CA SER A 235 -5.88 12.43 11.11
C SER A 235 -6.67 11.23 10.58
N TRP A 236 -6.38 10.77 9.36
CA TRP A 236 -7.03 9.58 8.80
C TRP A 236 -6.71 8.31 9.60
N LEU A 237 -5.45 8.14 10.02
CA LEU A 237 -5.04 6.98 10.81
C LEU A 237 -5.64 6.98 12.22
N ALA A 238 -5.65 8.13 12.89
CA ALA A 238 -6.17 8.27 14.25
C ALA A 238 -7.71 8.20 14.27
N ALA A 239 -8.37 9.08 13.50
CA ALA A 239 -9.83 9.22 13.56
C ALA A 239 -10.55 8.06 12.89
N PHE A 240 -10.22 7.76 11.62
CA PHE A 240 -10.94 6.74 10.86
C PHE A 240 -10.51 5.35 11.30
N ARG A 241 -9.23 4.99 11.13
CA ARG A 241 -8.77 3.61 11.29
C ARG A 241 -8.76 3.09 12.73
N LEU A 242 -8.52 3.94 13.74
CA LEU A 242 -8.38 3.51 15.13
C LEU A 242 -9.58 3.94 15.99
N MET A 243 -9.80 5.24 16.15
CA MET A 243 -10.85 5.76 17.05
C MET A 243 -12.25 5.40 16.57
N GLY A 244 -12.52 5.49 15.27
CA GLY A 244 -13.81 5.05 14.71
C GLY A 244 -14.07 3.57 14.99
N ALA A 245 -13.09 2.71 14.72
CA ALA A 245 -13.22 1.28 14.93
C ALA A 245 -13.40 0.94 16.42
N HIS A 246 -12.60 1.58 17.28
CA HIS A 246 -12.71 1.43 18.72
C HIS A 246 -14.07 1.91 19.25
N HIS A 247 -14.56 3.06 18.78
CA HIS A 247 -15.85 3.60 19.19
C HIS A 247 -17.01 2.66 18.84
N CYS A 248 -17.02 2.12 17.60
CA CYS A 248 -18.02 1.12 17.20
C CYS A 248 -17.94 -0.15 18.04
N LEU A 249 -16.72 -0.65 18.33
CA LEU A 249 -16.54 -1.79 19.23
C LEU A 249 -17.07 -1.51 20.64
N THR A 250 -16.86 -0.31 21.18
CA THR A 250 -17.34 0.04 22.54
C THR A 250 -18.86 0.22 22.62
N LEU A 251 -19.51 0.78 21.58
CA LEU A 251 -20.95 1.04 21.60
C LEU A 251 -21.77 -0.16 21.13
N PHE A 252 -21.36 -0.80 20.04
CA PHE A 252 -22.14 -1.83 19.37
C PHE A 252 -21.62 -3.25 19.64
N HIS A 253 -20.51 -3.40 20.37
CA HIS A 253 -19.90 -4.69 20.73
C HIS A 253 -19.59 -5.60 19.52
N SER A 254 -19.54 -5.05 18.31
CA SER A 254 -19.25 -5.79 17.09
C SER A 254 -18.40 -4.98 16.12
N ALA A 255 -17.34 -5.63 15.66
CA ALA A 255 -16.44 -5.14 14.62
C ALA A 255 -17.13 -4.92 13.27
N SER A 256 -18.20 -5.68 13.00
CA SER A 256 -18.94 -5.66 11.75
C SER A 256 -19.71 -4.36 11.49
N THR A 257 -20.03 -3.62 12.55
CA THR A 257 -20.75 -2.33 12.48
C THR A 257 -19.85 -1.17 12.06
N TRP A 258 -18.53 -1.39 12.02
CA TRP A 258 -17.60 -0.37 11.58
C TRP A 258 -17.39 -0.45 10.06
N GLY A 259 -17.96 0.53 9.35
CA GLY A 259 -17.90 0.63 7.88
C GLY A 259 -19.19 0.24 7.15
N SER A 260 -20.24 -0.16 7.89
CA SER A 260 -21.64 -0.26 7.41
C SER A 260 -22.36 1.07 7.44
#